data_AF-A0A1V4UY00-F1
#
_entry.id   AF-A0A1V4UY00-F1
#
_cell.length_a   1.000
_cell.length_b   1.000
_cell.length_c   1.000
_cell.angle_alpha   90.00
_cell.angle_beta   90.00
_cell.angle_gamma   90.00
#
_symmetry.space_group_name_H-M   'P 1'
#
loop_
_entity.id
_entity.type
_entity.pdbx_description
1 polymer ?
#
loop_
_entity_poly.entity_id
_entity_poly.type
_entity_poly.pdbx_seq_one_letter_code
_entity_poly.pdbx_strand_id
1 'polypeptide(L)'
;MAICTGCSLLCEDIELTVKDGDISHVRNLCRKGHGHYQALLTERARPMIDGKEVALDQAIAKAAEVLHSSKAPLLCGWSNATLEAQAAGMSIAKKLGASICDTSPPCLGALMERIISGRIPTCTLDDVRNFADVSVFWGSDPSNSHPRHLSRFSYYPRGEKRQKSYEEERTCIAVDVRKSATATLCSNYYFRMQPGGDGEFIESILATLDGRIPKFGDKKRMIELGTILRKAEYGVIFPGIGMLYSLQNRLELFETLLAKLNEIATFKVVPMVERFNSRGFYQLLHAPGNSLAAAAKGCDAALVVGSDPLAELPLATARALARVPLIVIDPHRSLTVDAASVVIPSAISGMEAGGTALRTDGVKISFEPIIESDLPSDEQILAKILEAI
;
A
#
# COMPACT_ATOMS: atom_id res chain seq x y z
N MET A 1 -10.06 -20.84 6.29
CA MET A 1 -9.01 -20.44 5.32
C MET A 1 -8.32 -19.22 5.88
N ALA A 2 -7.02 -19.10 5.71
CA ALA A 2 -6.28 -17.97 6.25
C ALA A 2 -6.21 -16.81 5.25
N ILE A 3 -5.99 -15.61 5.78
CA ILE A 3 -5.77 -14.39 4.99
C ILE A 3 -4.28 -14.09 4.99
N CYS A 4 -3.69 -13.86 3.81
CA CYS A 4 -2.29 -13.42 3.72
C CYS A 4 -2.19 -11.90 3.79
N THR A 5 -1.60 -11.38 4.87
CA THR A 5 -1.28 -9.97 5.12
C THR A 5 0.09 -9.54 4.57
N GLY A 6 0.70 -10.31 3.65
CA GLY A 6 2.00 -9.97 3.05
C GLY A 6 1.99 -8.83 2.01
N CYS A 7 0.83 -8.48 1.46
CA CYS A 7 0.64 -7.30 0.58
C CYS A 7 -0.83 -6.89 0.55
N SER A 8 -1.14 -5.77 -0.11
CA SER A 8 -2.51 -5.21 -0.19
C SER A 8 -3.55 -6.04 -0.93
N LEU A 9 -3.21 -7.23 -1.46
CA LEU A 9 -4.17 -8.14 -2.07
C LEU A 9 -5.00 -8.93 -1.06
N LEU A 10 -4.53 -9.04 0.19
CA LEU A 10 -5.20 -9.79 1.26
C LEU A 10 -5.74 -11.14 0.76
N CYS A 11 -4.85 -12.01 0.29
CA CYS A 11 -5.29 -13.24 -0.38
C CYS A 11 -6.03 -14.15 0.61
N GLU A 12 -7.28 -14.51 0.30
CA GLU A 12 -8.22 -15.19 1.21
C GLU A 12 -8.28 -16.71 1.00
N ASP A 13 -7.59 -17.20 -0.02
CA ASP A 13 -7.56 -18.59 -0.45
C ASP A 13 -6.31 -19.34 0.05
N ILE A 14 -5.75 -18.90 1.19
CA ILE A 14 -4.60 -19.59 1.78
C ILE A 14 -5.08 -20.82 2.53
N GLU A 15 -4.62 -21.98 2.04
CA GLU A 15 -4.81 -23.26 2.69
C GLU A 15 -3.58 -23.56 3.54
N LEU A 16 -3.80 -23.84 4.83
CA LEU A 16 -2.73 -24.20 5.74
C LEU A 16 -3.14 -25.29 6.71
N THR A 17 -2.15 -25.96 7.29
CA THR A 17 -2.31 -26.96 8.34
C THR A 17 -1.38 -26.63 9.50
N VAL A 18 -1.96 -26.35 10.67
CA VAL A 18 -1.22 -26.15 11.92
C VAL A 18 -1.14 -27.48 12.67
N LYS A 19 0.05 -27.83 13.15
CA LYS A 19 0.29 -28.99 14.02
C LYS A 19 1.19 -28.56 15.16
N ASP A 20 0.80 -28.88 16.39
CA ASP A 20 1.58 -28.57 17.60
C ASP A 20 1.97 -27.08 17.74
N GLY A 21 1.12 -26.18 17.23
CA GLY A 21 1.36 -24.73 17.24
C GLY A 21 2.14 -24.20 16.01
N ASP A 22 2.68 -25.08 15.18
CA ASP A 22 3.50 -24.73 14.02
C ASP A 22 2.80 -24.94 12.67
N ILE A 23 3.14 -24.09 11.69
CA ILE A 23 2.63 -24.21 10.31
C ILE A 23 3.38 -25.35 9.60
N SER A 24 2.75 -26.51 9.49
CA SER A 24 3.33 -27.71 8.87
C SER A 24 3.25 -27.72 7.34
N HIS A 25 2.21 -27.10 6.77
CA HIS A 25 1.98 -27.04 5.32
C HIS A 25 1.20 -25.79 4.95
N VAL A 26 1.58 -25.13 3.86
CA VAL A 26 0.88 -23.96 3.34
C VAL A 26 0.86 -23.96 1.80
N ARG A 27 -0.28 -23.62 1.21
CA ARG A 27 -0.47 -23.51 -0.25
C ARG A 27 -0.97 -22.12 -0.64
N ASN A 28 -0.92 -21.84 -1.93
CA ASN A 28 -1.42 -20.62 -2.57
C ASN A 28 -0.71 -19.31 -2.17
N LEU A 29 0.36 -19.38 -1.36
CA LEU A 29 1.23 -18.22 -1.15
C LEU A 29 2.08 -17.95 -2.41
N CYS A 30 2.24 -16.66 -2.74
CA CYS A 30 3.32 -16.24 -3.62
C CYS A 30 4.63 -16.09 -2.84
N ARG A 31 5.72 -15.73 -3.52
CA ARG A 31 7.03 -15.52 -2.88
C ARG A 31 6.99 -14.49 -1.73
N LYS A 32 6.24 -13.39 -1.88
CA LYS A 32 6.05 -12.41 -0.80
C LYS A 32 5.27 -12.99 0.38
N GLY A 33 4.17 -13.68 0.11
CA GLY A 33 3.38 -14.36 1.15
C GLY A 33 4.20 -15.41 1.89
N HIS A 34 5.00 -16.20 1.17
CA HIS A 34 5.92 -17.17 1.78
C HIS A 34 6.95 -16.50 2.67
N GLY A 35 7.58 -15.41 2.21
CA GLY A 35 8.52 -14.64 3.04
C GLY A 35 7.87 -14.05 4.29
N HIS A 36 6.61 -13.59 4.19
CA HIS A 36 5.85 -13.11 5.34
C HIS A 36 5.55 -14.22 6.35
N TYR A 37 5.18 -15.43 5.89
CA TYR A 37 4.93 -16.56 6.78
C TYR A 37 6.23 -17.07 7.42
N GLN A 38 7.35 -16.99 6.71
CA GLN A 38 8.68 -17.30 7.28
C GLN A 38 9.10 -16.34 8.38
N ALA A 39 8.50 -15.14 8.48
CA ALA A 39 8.82 -14.19 9.53
C ALA A 39 8.55 -14.78 10.93
N LEU A 40 7.59 -15.71 11.06
CA LEU A 40 7.35 -16.48 12.28
C LEU A 40 8.59 -17.24 12.80
N LEU A 41 9.50 -17.61 11.90
CA LEU A 41 10.70 -18.39 12.22
C LEU A 41 11.94 -17.50 12.41
N THR A 42 11.78 -16.18 12.33
CA THR A 42 12.87 -15.22 12.45
C THR A 42 12.96 -14.64 13.86
N GLU A 43 14.15 -14.16 14.23
CA GLU A 43 14.38 -13.57 15.54
C GLU A 43 13.42 -12.39 15.80
N ARG A 44 12.80 -12.41 16.98
CA ARG A 44 11.87 -11.36 17.43
C ARG A 44 12.60 -10.23 18.11
N ALA A 45 12.06 -9.02 17.95
CA ALA A 45 12.47 -7.90 18.77
C ALA A 45 12.18 -8.19 20.25
N ARG A 46 12.92 -7.53 21.13
CA ARG A 46 12.74 -7.61 22.58
C ARG A 46 12.32 -6.24 23.12
N PRO A 47 11.61 -6.19 24.25
CA PRO A 47 11.34 -4.91 24.92
C PRO A 47 12.65 -4.26 25.37
N MET A 48 12.97 -3.08 24.84
CA MET A 48 14.23 -2.39 25.12
C MET A 48 14.00 -0.93 25.50
N ILE A 49 14.84 -0.40 26.39
CA ILE A 49 15.01 1.03 26.66
C ILE A 49 16.51 1.35 26.59
N ASP A 50 16.91 2.27 25.72
CA ASP A 50 18.29 2.73 25.51
C ASP A 50 19.30 1.56 25.39
N GLY A 51 18.92 0.53 24.61
CA GLY A 51 19.75 -0.65 24.36
C GLY A 51 19.79 -1.66 25.50
N LYS A 52 18.97 -1.52 26.56
CA LYS A 52 18.84 -2.50 27.65
C LYS A 52 17.48 -3.19 27.60
N GLU A 53 17.48 -4.51 27.75
CA GLU A 53 16.27 -5.32 27.84
C GLU A 53 15.50 -5.01 29.14
N VAL A 54 14.19 -4.81 29.05
CA VAL A 54 13.30 -4.42 30.16
C VAL A 54 11.99 -5.23 30.12
N ALA A 55 11.14 -5.10 31.14
CA ALA A 55 9.80 -5.69 31.04
C ALA A 55 8.93 -4.95 30.00
N LEU A 56 8.00 -5.65 29.35
CA LEU A 56 7.14 -5.08 28.31
C LEU A 56 6.36 -3.86 28.80
N ASP A 57 5.74 -3.93 29.98
CA ASP A 57 4.99 -2.80 30.54
C ASP A 57 5.89 -1.60 30.87
N GLN A 58 7.19 -1.81 31.18
CA GLN A 58 8.14 -0.72 31.37
C GLN A 58 8.45 -0.01 30.05
N ALA A 59 8.61 -0.76 28.95
CA ALA A 59 8.80 -0.18 27.62
C ALA A 59 7.57 0.63 27.17
N ILE A 60 6.35 0.10 27.41
CA ILE A 60 5.09 0.79 27.12
C ILE A 60 4.97 2.09 27.94
N ALA A 61 5.25 2.02 29.25
CA ALA A 61 5.23 3.21 30.12
C ALA A 61 6.24 4.26 29.66
N LYS A 62 7.45 3.84 29.26
CA LYS A 62 8.47 4.76 28.75
C LYS A 62 8.07 5.42 27.44
N ALA A 63 7.44 4.67 26.53
CA ALA A 63 6.89 5.22 25.30
C ALA A 63 5.84 6.31 25.57
N ALA A 64 4.91 6.05 26.50
CA ALA A 64 3.91 7.03 26.91
C ALA A 64 4.55 8.29 27.52
N GLU A 65 5.53 8.14 28.41
CA GLU A 65 6.28 9.25 29.01
C GLU A 65 6.94 10.15 27.94
N VAL A 66 7.63 9.54 26.98
CA VAL A 66 8.32 10.24 25.88
C VAL A 66 7.32 11.00 25.00
N LEU A 67 6.20 10.36 24.64
CA LEU A 67 5.16 10.99 23.81
C LEU A 67 4.44 12.12 24.54
N HIS A 68 4.11 11.94 25.82
CA HIS A 68 3.42 12.95 26.63
C HIS A 68 4.32 14.18 26.89
N SER A 69 5.63 13.99 26.98
CA SER A 69 6.61 15.07 27.20
C SER A 69 6.98 15.84 25.92
N SER A 70 6.62 15.31 24.75
CA SER A 70 6.94 15.86 23.44
C SER A 70 6.02 17.02 23.08
N LYS A 71 6.58 18.10 22.52
CA LYS A 71 5.82 19.28 22.07
C LYS A 71 5.35 19.15 20.62
N ALA A 72 6.04 18.33 19.84
CA ALA A 72 5.72 18.06 18.44
C ALA A 72 5.91 16.57 18.14
N PRO A 73 5.10 15.67 18.73
CA PRO A 73 5.24 14.24 18.48
C PRO A 73 4.87 13.90 17.04
N LEU A 74 5.63 12.96 16.46
CA LEU A 74 5.35 12.37 15.16
C LEU A 74 4.95 10.91 15.30
N LEU A 75 3.83 10.55 14.71
CA LEU A 75 3.28 9.20 14.68
C LEU A 75 3.32 8.68 13.23
N CYS A 76 4.16 7.68 12.92
CA CYS A 76 4.35 7.20 11.56
C CYS A 76 4.40 5.67 11.37
N GLY A 77 4.25 5.23 10.12
CA GLY A 77 4.18 3.81 9.75
C GLY A 77 2.78 3.39 9.32
N TRP A 78 2.05 2.66 10.17
CA TRP A 78 0.61 2.34 10.08
C TRP A 78 0.17 1.40 8.96
N SER A 79 0.85 1.43 7.81
CA SER A 79 0.45 0.71 6.60
C SER A 79 0.49 -0.84 6.73
N ASN A 80 1.17 -1.35 7.75
CA ASN A 80 1.20 -2.77 8.15
C ASN A 80 0.52 -3.03 9.51
N ALA A 81 -0.39 -2.15 9.94
CA ALA A 81 -1.18 -2.34 11.15
C ALA A 81 -2.65 -2.56 10.79
N THR A 82 -3.41 -3.19 11.67
CA THR A 82 -4.86 -3.37 11.53
C THR A 82 -5.60 -2.02 11.58
N LEU A 83 -6.85 -1.96 11.12
CA LEU A 83 -7.67 -0.74 11.20
C LEU A 83 -7.86 -0.30 12.66
N GLU A 84 -7.95 -1.26 13.57
CA GLU A 84 -8.09 -1.03 15.01
C GLU A 84 -6.85 -0.33 15.58
N ALA A 85 -5.65 -0.85 15.26
CA ALA A 85 -4.38 -0.22 15.65
C ALA A 85 -4.20 1.16 15.00
N GLN A 86 -4.57 1.31 13.72
CA GLN A 86 -4.56 2.61 13.04
C GLN A 86 -5.48 3.63 13.72
N ALA A 87 -6.69 3.23 14.12
CA ALA A 87 -7.64 4.08 14.83
C ALA A 87 -7.14 4.47 16.24
N ALA A 88 -6.50 3.55 16.95
CA ALA A 88 -5.85 3.84 18.24
C ALA A 88 -4.72 4.86 18.07
N GLY A 89 -3.86 4.68 17.05
CA GLY A 89 -2.80 5.63 16.70
C GLY A 89 -3.35 7.03 16.36
N MET A 90 -4.44 7.11 15.59
CA MET A 90 -5.12 8.38 15.32
C MET A 90 -5.70 9.04 16.58
N SER A 91 -6.20 8.24 17.53
CA SER A 91 -6.69 8.74 18.81
C SER A 91 -5.57 9.32 19.67
N ILE A 92 -4.41 8.66 19.73
CA ILE A 92 -3.20 9.19 20.36
C ILE A 92 -2.79 10.50 19.69
N ALA A 93 -2.73 10.53 18.36
CA ALA A 93 -2.33 11.72 17.61
C ALA A 93 -3.25 12.91 17.92
N LYS A 94 -4.57 12.67 17.95
CA LYS A 94 -5.56 13.70 18.31
C LYS A 94 -5.36 14.20 19.75
N LYS A 95 -5.12 13.31 20.71
CA LYS A 95 -4.94 13.65 22.13
C LYS A 95 -3.69 14.50 22.37
N LEU A 96 -2.61 14.21 21.64
CA LEU A 96 -1.32 14.91 21.78
C LEU A 96 -1.16 16.11 20.84
N GLY A 97 -2.08 16.32 19.89
CA GLY A 97 -1.84 17.26 18.78
C GLY A 97 -0.68 16.84 17.89
N ALA A 98 -0.42 15.53 17.79
CA ALA A 98 0.70 14.97 17.04
C ALA A 98 0.49 15.04 15.52
N SER A 99 1.59 15.08 14.78
CA SER A 99 1.56 14.82 13.34
C SER A 99 1.43 13.32 13.09
N ILE A 100 0.48 12.91 12.25
CA ILE A 100 0.34 11.52 11.80
C ILE A 100 0.54 11.39 10.28
N CYS A 101 1.28 10.37 9.85
CA CYS A 101 1.52 10.08 8.43
C CYS A 101 1.94 8.61 8.24
N ASP A 102 1.77 8.04 7.05
CA ASP A 102 2.42 6.78 6.71
C ASP A 102 3.77 7.02 6.04
N THR A 103 4.49 5.96 5.65
CA THR A 103 5.77 6.06 4.93
C THR A 103 5.62 6.22 3.41
N SER A 104 4.39 6.28 2.91
CA SER A 104 4.12 6.44 1.48
C SER A 104 4.36 7.88 1.00
N PRO A 105 4.59 8.07 -0.31
CA PRO A 105 4.75 9.41 -0.86
C PRO A 105 3.43 10.22 -0.81
N PRO A 106 3.49 11.56 -0.64
CA PRO A 106 2.30 12.40 -0.55
C PRO A 106 1.34 12.30 -1.74
N CYS A 107 1.86 12.01 -2.94
CA CYS A 107 1.06 11.83 -4.14
C CYS A 107 0.13 10.60 -4.06
N LEU A 108 0.48 9.58 -3.27
CA LEU A 108 -0.41 8.45 -3.01
C LEU A 108 -1.62 8.88 -2.17
N GLY A 109 -1.38 9.64 -1.10
CA GLY A 109 -2.46 10.19 -0.29
C GLY A 109 -3.39 11.11 -1.11
N ALA A 110 -2.84 11.91 -2.02
CA ALA A 110 -3.62 12.75 -2.93
C ALA A 110 -4.50 11.93 -3.90
N LEU A 111 -4.01 10.80 -4.40
CA LEU A 111 -4.83 9.86 -5.19
C LEU A 111 -5.94 9.25 -4.31
N MET A 112 -5.60 8.83 -3.09
CA MET A 112 -6.55 8.20 -2.17
C MET A 112 -7.68 9.13 -1.77
N GLU A 113 -7.39 10.39 -1.46
CA GLU A 113 -8.41 11.38 -1.14
C GLU A 113 -9.43 11.48 -2.28
N ARG A 114 -8.98 11.59 -3.54
CA ARG A 114 -9.86 11.67 -4.72
C ARG A 114 -10.71 10.43 -4.94
N ILE A 115 -10.17 9.24 -4.63
CA ILE A 115 -10.93 7.99 -4.68
C ILE A 115 -11.99 7.96 -3.56
N ILE A 116 -11.61 8.32 -2.33
CA ILE A 116 -12.48 8.32 -1.16
C ILE A 116 -13.60 9.37 -1.29
N SER A 117 -13.29 10.55 -1.82
CA SER A 117 -14.27 11.63 -2.06
C SER A 117 -15.15 11.39 -3.29
N GLY A 118 -14.90 10.33 -4.05
CA GLY A 118 -15.69 9.97 -5.23
C GLY A 118 -15.35 10.75 -6.51
N ARG A 119 -14.34 11.64 -6.47
CA ARG A 119 -13.84 12.36 -7.65
C ARG A 119 -13.25 11.42 -8.70
N ILE A 120 -12.60 10.33 -8.25
CA ILE A 120 -12.10 9.26 -9.12
C ILE A 120 -12.97 8.01 -8.92
N PRO A 121 -13.63 7.51 -9.97
CA PRO A 121 -14.45 6.31 -9.87
C PRO A 121 -13.59 5.07 -9.65
N THR A 122 -13.93 4.25 -8.66
CA THR A 122 -13.26 2.99 -8.32
C THR A 122 -14.18 1.78 -8.53
N CYS A 123 -13.64 0.57 -8.40
CA CYS A 123 -14.35 -0.71 -8.42
C CYS A 123 -13.64 -1.75 -7.55
N THR A 124 -14.27 -2.90 -7.32
CA THR A 124 -13.64 -4.04 -6.63
C THR A 124 -12.73 -4.83 -7.57
N LEU A 125 -11.77 -5.58 -7.04
CA LEU A 125 -10.97 -6.53 -7.83
C LEU A 125 -11.82 -7.69 -8.38
N ASP A 126 -12.96 -7.98 -7.76
CA ASP A 126 -13.95 -8.92 -8.30
C ASP A 126 -14.65 -8.33 -9.54
N ASP A 127 -14.93 -7.03 -9.57
CA ASP A 127 -15.42 -6.35 -10.78
C ASP A 127 -14.37 -6.43 -11.90
N VAL A 128 -13.09 -6.21 -11.57
CA VAL A 128 -11.98 -6.39 -12.53
C VAL A 128 -12.01 -7.82 -13.10
N ARG A 129 -12.09 -8.82 -12.23
CA ARG A 129 -12.16 -10.22 -12.64
C ARG A 129 -13.35 -10.45 -13.54
N ASN A 130 -14.53 -9.98 -13.16
CA ASN A 130 -15.77 -10.34 -13.85
C ASN A 130 -16.00 -9.58 -15.16
N PHE A 131 -15.54 -8.32 -15.24
CA PHE A 131 -15.95 -7.41 -16.31
C PHE A 131 -14.80 -6.80 -17.10
N ALA A 132 -13.58 -6.68 -16.57
CA ALA A 132 -12.54 -5.92 -17.27
C ALA A 132 -12.04 -6.62 -18.54
N ASP A 133 -12.16 -5.97 -19.70
CA ASP A 133 -11.50 -6.35 -20.97
C ASP A 133 -10.22 -5.54 -21.21
N VAL A 134 -10.05 -4.38 -20.58
CA VAL A 134 -8.82 -3.58 -20.69
C VAL A 134 -8.26 -3.30 -19.31
N SER A 135 -7.02 -3.75 -19.06
CA SER A 135 -6.26 -3.44 -17.84
C SER A 135 -5.03 -2.61 -18.19
N VAL A 136 -4.91 -1.43 -17.60
CA VAL A 136 -3.78 -0.51 -17.79
C VAL A 136 -2.93 -0.47 -16.52
N PHE A 137 -1.77 -1.12 -16.54
CA PHE A 137 -0.77 -1.00 -15.47
C PHE A 137 0.13 0.20 -15.74
N TRP A 138 -0.11 1.29 -15.02
CA TRP A 138 0.56 2.56 -15.26
C TRP A 138 1.50 2.91 -14.10
N GLY A 139 2.81 2.88 -14.37
CA GLY A 139 3.83 3.08 -13.36
C GLY A 139 3.77 2.04 -12.23
N SER A 140 3.24 0.86 -12.54
CA SER A 140 3.02 -0.26 -11.62
C SER A 140 3.53 -1.58 -12.20
N ASP A 141 4.07 -2.44 -11.34
CA ASP A 141 4.56 -3.77 -11.70
C ASP A 141 4.00 -4.84 -10.74
N PRO A 142 2.70 -5.17 -10.84
CA PRO A 142 2.06 -6.17 -9.99
C PRO A 142 2.76 -7.53 -9.99
N SER A 143 3.41 -7.94 -11.07
CA SER A 143 4.17 -9.20 -11.09
C SER A 143 5.21 -9.30 -9.96
N ASN A 144 5.80 -8.16 -9.56
CA ASN A 144 6.73 -8.09 -8.44
C ASN A 144 6.11 -7.51 -7.17
N SER A 145 5.27 -6.47 -7.27
CA SER A 145 4.70 -5.82 -6.09
C SER A 145 3.51 -6.56 -5.50
N HIS A 146 2.67 -7.19 -6.35
CA HIS A 146 1.42 -7.87 -6.00
C HIS A 146 1.33 -9.21 -6.75
N PRO A 147 2.18 -10.20 -6.46
CA PRO A 147 2.48 -11.27 -7.43
C PRO A 147 1.27 -12.13 -7.86
N ARG A 148 0.18 -12.15 -7.09
CA ARG A 148 -1.06 -12.88 -7.42
C ARG A 148 -2.14 -12.01 -8.08
N HIS A 149 -1.87 -10.73 -8.32
CA HIS A 149 -2.86 -9.79 -8.87
C HIS A 149 -3.32 -10.22 -10.27
N LEU A 150 -2.37 -10.49 -11.16
CA LEU A 150 -2.65 -10.91 -12.54
C LEU A 150 -3.40 -12.25 -12.58
N SER A 151 -3.02 -13.19 -11.71
CA SER A 151 -3.60 -14.54 -11.67
C SER A 151 -4.99 -14.61 -11.03
N ARG A 152 -5.26 -13.77 -10.02
CA ARG A 152 -6.53 -13.80 -9.28
C ARG A 152 -7.56 -12.84 -9.84
N PHE A 153 -7.13 -11.71 -10.40
CA PHE A 153 -8.06 -10.60 -10.66
C PHE A 153 -8.02 -10.06 -12.09
N SER A 154 -6.86 -9.72 -12.65
CA SER A 154 -6.85 -8.81 -13.80
C SER A 154 -6.57 -9.41 -15.17
N TYR A 155 -5.78 -10.49 -15.27
CA TYR A 155 -5.33 -10.99 -16.57
C TYR A 155 -5.66 -12.46 -16.83
N TYR A 156 -5.23 -13.38 -15.98
CA TYR A 156 -5.46 -14.80 -16.23
C TYR A 156 -6.84 -15.35 -15.83
N PRO A 157 -7.58 -14.81 -14.84
CA PRO A 157 -8.78 -15.48 -14.37
C PRO A 157 -9.92 -15.36 -15.38
N ARG A 158 -10.78 -16.38 -15.41
CA ARG A 158 -12.11 -16.25 -16.00
C ARG A 158 -13.00 -15.43 -15.08
N GLY A 159 -13.88 -14.64 -15.67
CA GLY A 159 -14.87 -13.83 -14.99
C GLY A 159 -16.22 -13.95 -15.66
N GLU A 160 -17.27 -13.44 -15.02
CA GLU A 160 -18.65 -13.56 -15.53
C GLU A 160 -18.82 -13.19 -17.01
N LYS A 161 -18.20 -12.09 -17.46
CA LYS A 161 -18.21 -11.62 -18.86
C LYS A 161 -16.91 -11.90 -19.62
N ARG A 162 -16.00 -12.67 -19.03
CA ARG A 162 -14.66 -13.00 -19.56
C ARG A 162 -14.41 -14.50 -19.44
N GLN A 163 -15.08 -15.30 -20.28
CA GLN A 163 -15.14 -16.77 -20.19
C GLN A 163 -14.18 -17.50 -21.16
N LYS A 164 -13.66 -16.81 -22.18
CA LYS A 164 -12.72 -17.38 -23.16
C LYS A 164 -11.27 -17.28 -22.65
N SER A 165 -10.31 -17.49 -23.56
CA SER A 165 -8.90 -17.32 -23.24
C SER A 165 -8.62 -15.85 -22.89
N TYR A 166 -7.66 -15.63 -21.98
CA TYR A 166 -7.27 -14.28 -21.60
C TYR A 166 -6.66 -13.50 -22.78
N GLU A 167 -6.03 -14.19 -23.74
CA GLU A 167 -5.47 -13.58 -24.95
C GLU A 167 -6.55 -13.00 -25.88
N GLU A 168 -7.75 -13.58 -25.87
CA GLU A 168 -8.88 -13.14 -26.70
C GLU A 168 -9.71 -12.03 -26.05
N GLU A 169 -9.91 -12.08 -24.73
CA GLU A 169 -10.89 -11.22 -24.04
C GLU A 169 -10.26 -10.17 -23.14
N ARG A 170 -8.94 -10.21 -22.91
CA ARG A 170 -8.27 -9.27 -22.02
C ARG A 170 -7.05 -8.65 -22.68
N THR A 171 -7.15 -7.35 -22.89
CA THR A 171 -6.02 -6.51 -23.28
C THR A 171 -5.28 -6.06 -22.02
N CYS A 172 -4.02 -6.49 -21.87
CA CYS A 172 -3.11 -5.89 -20.90
C CYS A 172 -2.27 -4.79 -21.56
N ILE A 173 -2.24 -3.61 -20.95
CA ILE A 173 -1.42 -2.47 -21.35
C ILE A 173 -0.46 -2.14 -20.21
N ALA A 174 0.81 -1.90 -20.52
CA ALA A 174 1.78 -1.42 -19.56
C ALA A 174 2.33 -0.06 -20.00
N VAL A 175 2.32 0.92 -19.11
CA VAL A 175 2.88 2.26 -19.31
C VAL A 175 3.94 2.47 -18.23
N ASP A 176 5.22 2.41 -18.61
CA ASP A 176 6.32 2.38 -17.63
C ASP A 176 7.64 2.87 -18.26
N VAL A 177 8.50 3.48 -17.45
CA VAL A 177 9.85 3.93 -17.85
C VAL A 177 10.80 2.76 -18.12
N ARG A 178 10.52 1.61 -17.51
CA ARG A 178 11.30 0.38 -17.65
C ARG A 178 10.44 -0.79 -18.13
N LYS A 179 11.08 -1.74 -18.82
CA LYS A 179 10.42 -2.99 -19.21
C LYS A 179 10.45 -3.97 -18.03
N SER A 180 9.49 -3.81 -17.12
CA SER A 180 9.28 -4.66 -15.95
C SER A 180 8.77 -6.08 -16.33
N ALA A 181 8.59 -6.94 -15.34
CA ALA A 181 8.00 -8.27 -15.56
C ALA A 181 6.56 -8.14 -16.10
N THR A 182 5.76 -7.24 -15.51
CA THR A 182 4.42 -6.93 -16.02
C THR A 182 4.47 -6.34 -17.44
N ALA A 183 5.39 -5.41 -17.71
CA ALA A 183 5.53 -4.85 -19.06
C ALA A 183 6.00 -5.88 -20.11
N THR A 184 6.77 -6.88 -19.71
CA THR A 184 7.19 -7.98 -20.59
C THR A 184 6.00 -8.86 -20.97
N LEU A 185 5.12 -9.15 -20.01
CA LEU A 185 3.87 -9.87 -20.24
C LEU A 185 2.94 -9.06 -21.18
N CYS A 186 2.83 -7.75 -20.97
CA CYS A 186 2.00 -6.87 -21.80
C CYS A 186 2.75 -6.37 -23.05
N SER A 187 3.72 -7.14 -23.56
CA SER A 187 4.68 -6.70 -24.60
C SER A 187 4.02 -6.17 -25.88
N ASN A 188 2.87 -6.72 -26.28
CA ASN A 188 2.08 -6.22 -27.41
C ASN A 188 1.67 -4.75 -27.22
N TYR A 189 1.43 -4.33 -25.98
CA TYR A 189 0.97 -2.99 -25.60
C TYR A 189 1.81 -2.39 -24.47
N TYR A 190 3.14 -2.46 -24.61
CA TYR A 190 4.06 -1.77 -23.71
C TYR A 190 4.47 -0.38 -24.25
N PHE A 191 4.06 0.67 -23.55
CA PHE A 191 4.39 2.05 -23.87
C PHE A 191 5.51 2.51 -22.94
N ARG A 192 6.73 2.58 -23.49
CA ARG A 192 7.90 3.07 -22.77
C ARG A 192 7.93 4.60 -22.79
N MET A 193 8.11 5.19 -21.63
CA MET A 193 8.23 6.63 -21.44
C MET A 193 9.57 7.03 -20.83
N GLN A 194 9.90 8.32 -20.91
CA GLN A 194 10.98 8.89 -20.12
C GLN A 194 10.46 9.24 -18.72
N PRO A 195 11.31 9.19 -17.67
CA PRO A 195 10.95 9.67 -16.35
C PRO A 195 10.37 11.09 -16.39
N GLY A 196 9.23 11.31 -15.73
CA GLY A 196 8.54 12.61 -15.71
C GLY A 196 7.56 12.85 -16.87
N GLY A 197 7.51 11.96 -17.87
CA GLY A 197 6.72 12.15 -19.10
C GLY A 197 5.24 11.76 -19.04
N ASP A 198 4.69 11.44 -17.86
CA ASP A 198 3.32 10.93 -17.72
C ASP A 198 2.27 11.98 -18.06
N GLY A 199 2.54 13.26 -17.78
CA GLY A 199 1.64 14.34 -18.16
C GLY A 199 1.52 14.47 -19.68
N GLU A 200 2.65 14.53 -20.36
CA GLU A 200 2.76 14.60 -21.82
C GLU A 200 2.14 13.36 -22.50
N PHE A 201 2.25 12.20 -21.86
CA PHE A 201 1.61 10.97 -22.33
C PHE A 201 0.08 11.05 -22.18
N ILE A 202 -0.44 11.54 -21.04
CA ILE A 202 -1.87 11.79 -20.86
C ILE A 202 -2.40 12.76 -21.92
N GLU A 203 -1.70 13.88 -22.15
CA GLU A 203 -2.07 14.86 -23.19
C GLU A 203 -2.13 14.23 -24.59
N SER A 204 -1.23 13.30 -24.88
CA SER A 204 -1.20 12.58 -26.16
C SER A 204 -2.33 11.57 -26.29
N ILE A 205 -2.73 10.91 -25.20
CA ILE A 205 -3.96 10.09 -25.17
C ILE A 205 -5.17 10.98 -25.42
N LEU A 206 -5.31 12.10 -24.70
CA LEU A 206 -6.41 13.05 -24.86
C LEU A 206 -6.51 13.58 -26.30
N ALA A 207 -5.40 14.01 -26.88
CA ALA A 207 -5.35 14.43 -28.28
C ALA A 207 -5.87 13.33 -29.22
N THR A 208 -5.42 12.08 -29.02
CA THR A 208 -5.86 10.94 -29.81
C THR A 208 -7.36 10.66 -29.62
N LEU A 209 -7.87 10.79 -28.38
CA LEU A 209 -9.30 10.66 -28.05
C LEU A 209 -10.17 11.78 -28.65
N ASP A 210 -9.58 12.90 -29.04
CA ASP A 210 -10.25 13.97 -29.80
C ASP A 210 -10.04 13.86 -31.33
N GLY A 211 -9.35 12.82 -31.81
CA GLY A 211 -9.01 12.69 -33.23
C GLY A 211 -7.90 13.65 -33.69
N ARG A 212 -7.16 14.25 -32.75
CA ARG A 212 -6.01 15.11 -33.00
C ARG A 212 -4.70 14.31 -32.98
N ILE A 213 -3.68 14.84 -33.63
CA ILE A 213 -2.35 14.19 -33.70
C ILE A 213 -1.65 14.30 -32.34
N PRO A 214 -1.21 13.19 -31.72
CA PRO A 214 -0.46 13.23 -30.47
C PRO A 214 0.90 13.91 -30.65
N LYS A 215 1.32 14.69 -29.65
CA LYS A 215 2.60 15.42 -29.66
C LYS A 215 3.76 14.60 -29.12
N PHE A 216 3.49 13.63 -28.25
CA PHE A 216 4.49 12.79 -27.60
C PHE A 216 4.21 11.31 -27.86
N GLY A 217 5.28 10.50 -27.86
CA GLY A 217 5.22 9.07 -28.19
C GLY A 217 5.19 8.78 -29.69
N ASP A 218 5.25 7.49 -30.04
CA ASP A 218 5.12 7.07 -31.44
C ASP A 218 3.67 7.25 -31.91
N LYS A 219 3.47 8.04 -32.98
CA LYS A 219 2.14 8.43 -33.46
C LYS A 219 1.25 7.24 -33.78
N LYS A 220 1.79 6.20 -34.45
CA LYS A 220 1.02 5.02 -34.85
C LYS A 220 0.57 4.25 -33.62
N ARG A 221 1.48 4.03 -32.67
CA ARG A 221 1.18 3.34 -31.41
C ARG A 221 0.20 4.12 -30.53
N MET A 222 0.28 5.45 -30.50
CA MET A 222 -0.68 6.27 -29.76
C MET A 222 -2.09 6.21 -30.37
N ILE A 223 -2.21 6.23 -31.70
CA ILE A 223 -3.50 6.05 -32.39
C ILE A 223 -4.08 4.66 -32.12
N GLU A 224 -3.23 3.63 -32.12
CA GLU A 224 -3.61 2.26 -31.74
C GLU A 224 -4.11 2.20 -30.29
N LEU A 225 -3.38 2.80 -29.34
CA LEU A 225 -3.79 2.91 -27.95
C LEU A 225 -5.16 3.59 -27.82
N GLY A 226 -5.34 4.74 -28.47
CA GLY A 226 -6.63 5.45 -28.45
C GLY A 226 -7.77 4.60 -29.03
N THR A 227 -7.51 3.79 -30.06
CA THR A 227 -8.50 2.85 -30.62
C THR A 227 -8.88 1.77 -29.63
N ILE A 228 -7.91 1.19 -28.92
CA ILE A 228 -8.15 0.19 -27.88
C ILE A 228 -8.98 0.79 -26.75
N LEU A 229 -8.59 1.96 -26.24
CA LEU A 229 -9.28 2.62 -25.14
C LEU A 229 -10.73 3.00 -25.48
N ARG A 230 -11.01 3.41 -26.73
CA ARG A 230 -12.39 3.69 -27.18
C ARG A 230 -13.27 2.44 -27.31
N LYS A 231 -12.67 1.28 -27.60
CA LYS A 231 -13.38 0.01 -27.79
C LYS A 231 -13.57 -0.76 -26.48
N ALA A 232 -12.95 -0.31 -25.39
CA ALA A 232 -13.08 -0.93 -24.09
C ALA A 232 -14.56 -0.95 -23.66
N GLU A 233 -15.04 -2.08 -23.17
CA GLU A 233 -16.34 -2.15 -22.50
C GLU A 233 -16.21 -1.71 -21.05
N TYR A 234 -15.18 -2.24 -20.38
CA TYR A 234 -14.84 -2.02 -18.98
C TYR A 234 -13.31 -1.96 -18.82
N GLY A 235 -12.79 -0.75 -18.84
CA GLY A 235 -11.37 -0.45 -18.61
C GLY A 235 -11.06 -0.22 -17.13
N VAL A 236 -9.89 -0.68 -16.69
CA VAL A 236 -9.39 -0.44 -15.33
C VAL A 236 -7.95 0.06 -15.40
N ILE A 237 -7.68 1.19 -14.75
CA ILE A 237 -6.34 1.74 -14.62
C ILE A 237 -5.81 1.42 -13.21
N PHE A 238 -4.61 0.86 -13.16
CA PHE A 238 -3.88 0.49 -11.95
C PHE A 238 -2.68 1.43 -11.76
N PRO A 239 -2.88 2.66 -11.24
CA PRO A 239 -1.79 3.61 -11.03
C PRO A 239 -0.88 3.14 -9.90
N GLY A 240 0.42 3.06 -10.19
CA GLY A 240 1.48 2.86 -9.21
C GLY A 240 2.26 4.12 -8.92
N ILE A 241 3.18 4.02 -7.97
CA ILE A 241 4.02 5.15 -7.52
C ILE A 241 4.82 5.80 -8.64
N GLY A 242 5.19 5.07 -9.70
CA GLY A 242 5.95 5.62 -10.83
C GLY A 242 5.19 6.75 -11.54
N MET A 243 3.90 6.53 -11.82
CA MET A 243 3.02 7.55 -12.41
C MET A 243 2.78 8.69 -11.43
N LEU A 244 2.52 8.38 -10.16
CA LEU A 244 2.20 9.38 -9.14
C LEU A 244 3.37 10.31 -8.84
N TYR A 245 4.62 9.83 -8.85
CA TYR A 245 5.81 10.67 -8.69
C TYR A 245 6.03 11.64 -9.84
N SER A 246 5.62 11.26 -11.05
CA SER A 246 5.74 12.06 -12.26
C SER A 246 4.66 13.15 -12.35
N LEU A 247 3.44 12.82 -11.91
CA LEU A 247 2.33 13.78 -11.87
C LEU A 247 2.43 14.75 -10.70
N GLN A 248 2.87 14.31 -9.52
CA GLN A 248 2.93 15.13 -8.30
C GLN A 248 1.60 15.87 -8.06
N ASN A 249 1.60 17.20 -8.19
CA ASN A 249 0.45 18.08 -7.99
C ASN A 249 -0.40 18.27 -9.27
N ARG A 250 -0.21 17.44 -10.31
CA ARG A 250 -0.95 17.48 -11.59
C ARG A 250 -1.95 16.33 -11.72
N LEU A 251 -2.50 15.82 -10.61
CA LEU A 251 -3.46 14.69 -10.64
C LEU A 251 -4.78 15.08 -11.31
N GLU A 252 -5.10 16.36 -11.42
CA GLU A 252 -6.25 16.88 -12.16
C GLU A 252 -6.19 16.51 -13.65
N LEU A 253 -4.98 16.36 -14.19
CA LEU A 253 -4.78 15.89 -15.57
C LEU A 253 -5.22 14.43 -15.72
N PHE A 254 -4.98 13.60 -14.69
CA PHE A 254 -5.46 12.23 -14.67
C PHE A 254 -6.98 12.16 -14.51
N GLU A 255 -7.57 13.01 -13.67
CA GLU A 255 -9.03 13.16 -13.56
C GLU A 255 -9.65 13.57 -14.92
N THR A 256 -9.01 14.50 -15.64
CA THR A 256 -9.43 14.93 -16.98
C THR A 256 -9.41 13.77 -17.98
N LEU A 257 -8.36 12.94 -17.95
CA LEU A 257 -8.30 11.73 -18.77
C LEU A 257 -9.42 10.75 -18.43
N LEU A 258 -9.65 10.49 -17.15
CA LEU A 258 -10.70 9.57 -16.70
C LEU A 258 -12.09 10.07 -17.10
N ALA A 259 -12.37 11.37 -16.95
CA ALA A 259 -13.63 11.97 -17.39
C ALA A 259 -13.79 11.76 -18.91
N LYS A 260 -12.75 12.02 -19.69
CA LYS A 260 -12.78 11.85 -21.14
C LYS A 260 -12.99 10.40 -21.57
N LEU A 261 -12.36 9.45 -20.89
CA LEU A 261 -12.56 8.02 -21.13
C LEU A 261 -14.00 7.61 -20.80
N ASN A 262 -14.54 8.10 -19.68
CA ASN A 262 -15.90 7.80 -19.23
C ASN A 262 -17.03 8.44 -20.06
N GLU A 263 -16.71 9.39 -20.95
CA GLU A 263 -17.65 9.83 -22.00
C GLU A 263 -17.88 8.75 -23.07
N ILE A 264 -16.97 7.79 -23.22
CA ILE A 264 -16.89 6.87 -24.36
C ILE A 264 -17.04 5.40 -23.93
N ALA A 265 -16.44 5.03 -22.80
CA ALA A 265 -16.34 3.67 -22.28
C ALA A 265 -16.33 3.66 -20.75
N THR A 266 -16.64 2.56 -20.08
CA THR A 266 -16.54 2.53 -18.62
C THR A 266 -15.08 2.43 -18.18
N PHE A 267 -14.57 3.40 -17.43
CA PHE A 267 -13.22 3.35 -16.86
C PHE A 267 -13.20 3.57 -15.35
N LYS A 268 -12.56 2.66 -14.64
CA LYS A 268 -12.37 2.69 -13.17
C LYS A 268 -10.90 2.74 -12.80
N VAL A 269 -10.62 3.13 -11.56
CA VAL A 269 -9.27 3.15 -11.00
C VAL A 269 -9.20 2.27 -9.76
N VAL A 270 -8.20 1.39 -9.71
CA VAL A 270 -7.84 0.67 -8.48
C VAL A 270 -6.39 1.02 -8.15
N PRO A 271 -6.12 1.71 -7.04
CA PRO A 271 -4.76 2.13 -6.70
C PRO A 271 -3.89 0.91 -6.42
N MET A 272 -2.60 0.98 -6.72
CA MET A 272 -1.65 -0.10 -6.42
C MET A 272 -0.85 0.22 -5.14
N VAL A 273 -1.48 0.11 -3.97
CA VAL A 273 -0.78 0.31 -2.67
C VAL A 273 -0.05 -0.95 -2.26
N GLU A 274 1.15 -0.86 -1.69
CA GLU A 274 1.97 -2.06 -1.49
C GLU A 274 1.67 -2.82 -0.19
N ARG A 275 1.57 -2.11 0.93
CA ARG A 275 1.40 -2.72 2.25
C ARG A 275 -0.05 -3.13 2.48
N PHE A 276 -0.26 -4.13 3.34
CA PHE A 276 -1.54 -4.83 3.39
C PHE A 276 -2.72 -3.95 3.80
N ASN A 277 -2.48 -2.88 4.56
CA ASN A 277 -3.52 -1.99 5.04
C ASN A 277 -3.22 -0.50 4.79
N SER A 278 -2.40 -0.17 3.79
CA SER A 278 -2.20 1.23 3.37
C SER A 278 -3.53 1.89 2.97
N ARG A 279 -4.42 1.15 2.28
CA ARG A 279 -5.75 1.65 1.93
C ARG A 279 -6.57 2.01 3.17
N GLY A 280 -6.46 1.20 4.23
CA GLY A 280 -7.10 1.42 5.52
C GLY A 280 -6.69 2.72 6.19
N PHE A 281 -5.38 3.01 6.20
CA PHE A 281 -4.85 4.22 6.83
C PHE A 281 -5.47 5.48 6.20
N TYR A 282 -5.46 5.59 4.88
CA TYR A 282 -6.07 6.74 4.19
C TYR A 282 -7.60 6.75 4.33
N GLN A 283 -8.24 5.58 4.38
CA GLN A 283 -9.69 5.50 4.59
C GLN A 283 -10.10 6.03 5.96
N LEU A 284 -9.32 5.77 7.01
CA LEU A 284 -9.59 6.32 8.34
C LEU A 284 -9.23 7.80 8.43
N LEU A 285 -8.12 8.20 7.80
CA LEU A 285 -7.62 9.57 7.86
C LEU A 285 -8.51 10.57 7.10
N HIS A 286 -9.20 10.14 6.04
CA HIS A 286 -10.02 10.99 5.15
C HIS A 286 -9.29 12.24 4.62
N ALA A 287 -7.95 12.16 4.51
CA ALA A 287 -7.08 13.25 4.08
C ALA A 287 -5.86 12.66 3.35
N PRO A 288 -5.14 13.45 2.54
CA PRO A 288 -3.93 12.99 1.85
C PRO A 288 -2.76 12.68 2.80
N GLY A 289 -2.89 12.97 4.09
CA GLY A 289 -1.84 12.78 5.09
C GLY A 289 -0.77 13.87 5.06
N ASN A 290 0.00 13.95 6.14
CA ASN A 290 1.12 14.88 6.24
C ASN A 290 2.33 14.36 5.48
N SER A 291 3.15 15.27 4.96
CA SER A 291 4.46 14.89 4.42
C SER A 291 5.38 14.41 5.55
N LEU A 292 5.73 13.13 5.55
CA LEU A 292 6.67 12.55 6.52
C LEU A 292 8.01 13.29 6.52
N ALA A 293 8.51 13.71 5.34
CA ALA A 293 9.75 14.45 5.24
C ALA A 293 9.69 15.83 5.93
N ALA A 294 8.53 16.50 5.89
CA ALA A 294 8.32 17.76 6.61
C ALA A 294 8.13 17.51 8.11
N ALA A 295 7.30 16.53 8.47
CA ALA A 295 7.00 16.19 9.85
C ALA A 295 8.25 15.73 10.63
N ALA A 296 9.10 14.90 10.00
CA ALA A 296 10.34 14.40 10.60
C ALA A 296 11.35 15.52 10.92
N LYS A 297 11.32 16.65 10.20
CA LYS A 297 12.22 17.79 10.48
C LYS A 297 11.75 18.66 11.64
N GLY A 298 10.44 18.64 11.94
CA GLY A 298 9.82 19.48 12.96
C GLY A 298 9.50 18.75 14.25
N CYS A 299 9.65 17.44 14.31
CA CYS A 299 9.32 16.66 15.49
C CYS A 299 10.43 16.67 16.54
N ASP A 300 10.06 16.49 17.81
CA ASP A 300 10.99 16.33 18.94
C ASP A 300 10.90 14.93 19.60
N ALA A 301 9.97 14.08 19.15
CA ALA A 301 9.92 12.64 19.40
C ALA A 301 9.13 11.94 18.28
N ALA A 302 9.39 10.65 18.05
CA ALA A 302 8.67 9.87 17.04
C ALA A 302 8.27 8.48 17.52
N LEU A 303 7.03 8.07 17.23
CA LEU A 303 6.53 6.70 17.31
C LEU A 303 6.42 6.11 15.90
N VAL A 304 7.07 4.97 15.67
CA VAL A 304 7.00 4.19 14.44
C VAL A 304 6.27 2.87 14.70
N VAL A 305 5.29 2.54 13.87
CA VAL A 305 4.52 1.30 13.98
C VAL A 305 4.58 0.49 12.68
N GLY A 306 5.10 -0.74 12.76
CA GLY A 306 5.11 -1.73 11.67
C GLY A 306 5.84 -1.28 10.40
N SER A 307 6.94 -0.54 10.55
CA SER A 307 7.63 0.15 9.45
C SER A 307 9.13 0.31 9.74
N ASP A 308 9.96 0.33 8.69
CA ASP A 308 11.40 0.57 8.79
C ASP A 308 11.83 1.86 8.05
N PRO A 309 11.36 3.06 8.50
CA PRO A 309 11.62 4.32 7.82
C PRO A 309 13.10 4.66 7.67
N LEU A 310 13.99 4.15 8.54
CA LEU A 310 15.42 4.42 8.40
C LEU A 310 16.06 3.66 7.23
N ALA A 311 15.50 2.52 6.83
CA ALA A 311 15.93 1.79 5.64
C ALA A 311 15.20 2.22 4.36
N GLU A 312 13.95 2.69 4.50
CA GLU A 312 13.06 2.95 3.36
C GLU A 312 13.11 4.39 2.84
N LEU A 313 13.47 5.35 3.68
CA LEU A 313 13.35 6.78 3.35
C LEU A 313 14.67 7.40 2.85
N PRO A 314 14.59 8.54 2.14
CA PRO A 314 15.77 9.32 1.80
C PRO A 314 16.61 9.66 3.04
N LEU A 315 17.93 9.62 2.87
CA LEU A 315 18.91 9.79 3.94
C LEU A 315 18.67 11.01 4.84
N ALA A 316 18.21 12.13 4.27
CA ALA A 316 17.94 13.35 5.04
C ALA A 316 16.76 13.15 6.02
N THR A 317 15.70 12.45 5.61
CA THR A 317 14.54 12.14 6.45
C THR A 317 14.91 11.09 7.50
N ALA A 318 15.61 10.03 7.11
CA ALA A 318 16.09 9.01 8.03
C ALA A 318 16.99 9.61 9.13
N ARG A 319 17.92 10.50 8.78
CA ARG A 319 18.76 11.21 9.75
C ARG A 319 17.99 12.14 10.66
N ALA A 320 16.89 12.73 10.20
CA ALA A 320 16.06 13.59 11.04
C ALA A 320 15.35 12.75 12.12
N LEU A 321 14.77 11.61 11.74
CA LEU A 321 14.14 10.67 12.68
C LEU A 321 15.14 10.07 13.68
N ALA A 322 16.33 9.68 13.23
CA ALA A 322 17.35 9.07 14.10
C ALA A 322 17.96 10.05 15.14
N ARG A 323 17.63 11.34 15.09
CA ARG A 323 18.15 12.36 16.03
C ARG A 323 17.22 12.65 17.19
N VAL A 324 15.97 12.20 17.12
CA VAL A 324 14.97 12.40 18.17
C VAL A 324 14.76 11.08 18.93
N PRO A 325 14.23 11.11 20.17
CA PRO A 325 13.77 9.91 20.84
C PRO A 325 12.80 9.12 19.95
N LEU A 326 13.20 7.91 19.60
CA LEU A 326 12.48 7.06 18.67
C LEU A 326 11.90 5.86 19.42
N ILE A 327 10.58 5.72 19.34
CA ILE A 327 9.82 4.59 19.87
C ILE A 327 9.41 3.73 18.67
N VAL A 328 9.63 2.42 18.76
CA VAL A 328 9.26 1.49 17.69
C VAL A 328 8.39 0.37 18.26
N ILE A 329 7.23 0.19 17.63
CA ILE A 329 6.38 -0.99 17.79
C ILE A 329 6.55 -1.85 16.54
N ASP A 330 7.28 -2.96 16.66
CA ASP A 330 7.54 -3.87 15.54
C ASP A 330 7.88 -5.29 16.05
N PRO A 331 7.41 -6.36 15.38
CA PRO A 331 7.73 -7.73 15.76
C PRO A 331 9.22 -8.12 15.61
N HIS A 332 9.97 -7.47 14.72
CA HIS A 332 11.31 -7.92 14.31
C HIS A 332 12.38 -6.85 14.43
N ARG A 333 13.64 -7.30 14.51
CA ARG A 333 14.80 -6.41 14.41
C ARG A 333 14.90 -5.80 13.01
N SER A 334 15.14 -4.50 12.94
CA SER A 334 15.27 -3.70 11.71
C SER A 334 16.24 -2.53 11.93
N LEU A 335 16.57 -1.77 10.88
CA LEU A 335 17.46 -0.61 11.05
C LEU A 335 16.83 0.45 11.96
N THR A 336 15.51 0.62 11.88
CA THR A 336 14.76 1.53 12.75
C THR A 336 14.72 1.03 14.20
N VAL A 337 14.53 -0.28 14.42
CA VAL A 337 14.58 -0.88 15.78
C VAL A 337 15.95 -0.71 16.41
N ASP A 338 17.03 -0.93 15.65
CA ASP A 338 18.40 -0.78 16.15
C ASP A 338 18.75 0.67 16.54
N ALA A 339 18.08 1.66 15.95
CA ALA A 339 18.24 3.07 16.26
C ALA A 339 17.30 3.59 17.37
N ALA A 340 16.36 2.77 17.83
CA ALA A 340 15.30 3.19 18.73
C ALA A 340 15.78 3.35 20.18
N SER A 341 15.25 4.38 20.85
CA SER A 341 15.39 4.57 22.30
C SER A 341 14.44 3.65 23.07
N VAL A 342 13.28 3.33 22.49
CA VAL A 342 12.30 2.39 23.08
C VAL A 342 11.84 1.41 22.01
N VAL A 343 11.94 0.11 22.29
CA VAL A 343 11.45 -0.96 21.43
C VAL A 343 10.35 -1.72 22.16
N ILE A 344 9.22 -1.91 21.51
CA ILE A 344 8.09 -2.68 22.02
C ILE A 344 7.74 -3.75 20.98
N PRO A 345 8.05 -5.03 21.23
CA PRO A 345 7.68 -6.09 20.30
C PRO A 345 6.17 -6.31 20.30
N SER A 346 5.61 -6.55 19.13
CA SER A 346 4.20 -6.85 18.93
C SER A 346 4.00 -8.19 18.23
N ALA A 347 2.78 -8.72 18.30
CA ALA A 347 2.31 -9.85 17.50
C ALA A 347 2.18 -9.46 16.01
N ILE A 348 2.50 -10.39 15.12
CA ILE A 348 2.40 -10.18 13.67
C ILE A 348 0.92 -10.18 13.24
N SER A 349 0.46 -9.05 12.73
CA SER A 349 -0.89 -8.89 12.17
C SER A 349 -1.19 -9.90 11.07
N GLY A 350 -2.29 -10.66 11.22
CA GLY A 350 -2.73 -11.71 10.30
C GLY A 350 -2.09 -13.08 10.51
N MET A 351 -1.12 -13.19 11.43
CA MET A 351 -0.48 -14.46 11.79
C MET A 351 -0.71 -14.79 13.27
N GLU A 352 -0.39 -13.85 14.15
CA GLU A 352 -0.45 -13.98 15.62
C GLU A 352 -1.53 -13.08 16.24
N ALA A 353 -1.96 -12.06 15.50
CA ALA A 353 -3.03 -11.15 15.90
C ALA A 353 -4.09 -11.05 14.79
N GLY A 354 -5.36 -11.12 15.18
CA GLY A 354 -6.49 -10.84 14.31
C GLY A 354 -6.72 -9.34 14.12
N GLY A 355 -7.71 -9.00 13.30
CA GLY A 355 -8.17 -7.63 13.11
C GLY A 355 -8.79 -7.41 11.73
N THR A 356 -8.88 -6.15 11.33
CA THR A 356 -9.45 -5.81 10.02
C THR A 356 -8.51 -4.96 9.16
N ALA A 357 -8.62 -5.11 7.84
CA ALA A 357 -7.88 -4.32 6.86
C ALA A 357 -8.74 -4.00 5.64
N LEU A 358 -8.34 -2.99 4.87
CA LEU A 358 -8.90 -2.73 3.54
C LEU A 358 -7.92 -3.23 2.47
N ARG A 359 -8.42 -4.12 1.62
CA ARG A 359 -7.73 -4.51 0.38
C ARG A 359 -7.58 -3.27 -0.52
N THR A 360 -6.65 -3.31 -1.45
CA THR A 360 -6.32 -2.16 -2.33
C THR A 360 -7.52 -1.55 -3.07
N ASP A 361 -8.57 -2.34 -3.31
CA ASP A 361 -9.84 -1.95 -3.93
C ASP A 361 -10.89 -1.39 -2.96
N GLY A 362 -10.58 -1.32 -1.66
CA GLY A 362 -11.47 -0.83 -0.62
C GLY A 362 -12.37 -1.90 0.02
N VAL A 363 -12.25 -3.17 -0.37
CA VAL A 363 -13.00 -4.25 0.30
C VAL A 363 -12.43 -4.47 1.71
N LYS A 364 -13.32 -4.43 2.72
CA LYS A 364 -12.95 -4.71 4.11
C LYS A 364 -12.85 -6.22 4.34
N ILE A 365 -11.70 -6.66 4.83
CA ILE A 365 -11.40 -8.05 5.15
C ILE A 365 -11.13 -8.15 6.65
N SER A 366 -11.78 -9.11 7.29
CA SER A 366 -11.50 -9.50 8.67
C SER A 366 -10.67 -10.78 8.67
N PHE A 367 -9.72 -10.88 9.59
CA PHE A 367 -8.89 -12.07 9.76
C PHE A 367 -8.66 -12.38 11.22
N GLU A 368 -8.57 -13.68 11.50
CA GLU A 368 -8.25 -14.24 12.81
C GLU A 368 -6.77 -14.63 12.88
N PRO A 369 -6.17 -14.72 14.07
CA PRO A 369 -4.83 -15.27 14.22
C PRO A 369 -4.77 -16.72 13.71
N ILE A 370 -3.66 -17.06 13.07
CA ILE A 370 -3.36 -18.40 12.54
C ILE A 370 -2.71 -19.26 13.64
N ILE A 371 -1.90 -18.63 14.49
CA ILE A 371 -1.22 -19.25 15.63
C ILE A 371 -1.41 -18.39 16.88
N GLU A 372 -1.23 -18.99 18.06
CA GLU A 372 -1.24 -18.28 19.33
C GLU A 372 0.09 -17.52 19.55
N SER A 373 0.03 -16.42 20.30
CA SER A 373 1.20 -15.61 20.65
C SER A 373 1.05 -15.02 22.04
N ASP A 374 2.16 -14.95 22.78
CA ASP A 374 2.25 -14.28 24.08
C ASP A 374 2.48 -12.76 23.94
N LEU A 375 2.76 -12.28 22.72
CA LEU A 375 2.95 -10.86 22.46
C LEU A 375 1.59 -10.18 22.23
N PRO A 376 1.39 -8.96 22.75
CA PRO A 376 0.18 -8.20 22.45
C PRO A 376 0.17 -7.73 20.99
N SER A 377 -1.03 -7.55 20.46
CA SER A 377 -1.24 -6.84 19.19
C SER A 377 -0.82 -5.37 19.27
N ASP A 378 -0.56 -4.77 18.10
CA ASP A 378 -0.30 -3.33 17.99
C ASP A 378 -1.43 -2.50 18.64
N GLU A 379 -2.69 -2.90 18.47
CA GLU A 379 -3.86 -2.26 19.07
C GLU A 379 -3.78 -2.26 20.60
N GLN A 380 -3.50 -3.41 21.23
CA GLN A 380 -3.41 -3.53 22.67
C GLN A 380 -2.27 -2.67 23.25
N ILE A 381 -1.12 -2.62 22.56
CA ILE A 381 0.00 -1.75 22.95
C ILE A 381 -0.43 -0.28 22.88
N LEU A 382 -1.02 0.14 21.75
CA LEU A 382 -1.45 1.52 21.54
C LEU A 382 -2.56 1.93 22.52
N ALA A 383 -3.47 1.03 22.87
CA ALA A 383 -4.50 1.27 23.87
C ALA A 383 -3.87 1.55 25.25
N LYS A 384 -2.90 0.73 25.68
CA LYS A 384 -2.17 0.97 26.94
C LYS A 384 -1.40 2.30 26.91
N ILE A 385 -0.79 2.66 25.78
CA ILE A 385 -0.14 3.98 25.63
C ILE A 385 -1.18 5.11 25.77
N LEU A 386 -2.33 4.98 25.10
CA LEU A 386 -3.39 5.99 25.13
C LEU A 386 -3.98 6.22 26.53
N GLU A 387 -4.07 5.15 27.33
CA GLU A 387 -4.48 5.19 28.74
C GLU A 387 -3.46 5.90 29.65
N ALA A 388 -2.17 5.80 29.33
CA ALA A 388 -1.08 6.35 30.13
C ALA A 388 -0.71 7.81 29.81
N ILE A 389 -1.09 8.32 28.64
CA ILE A 389 -0.96 9.76 28.26
C ILE A 389 -2.19 10.55 28.68
#